data_AF-A0A958QN30-F1
#
_entry.id   AF-A0A958QN30-F1
#
_cell.length_a   1.000
_cell.length_b   1.000
_cell.length_c   1.000
_cell.angle_alpha   90.00
_cell.angle_beta   90.00
_cell.angle_gamma   90.00
#
_symmetry.space_group_name_H-M   'P 1'
#
loop_
_entity.id
_entity.type
_entity.pdbx_description
1 polymer ?
#
loop_
_entity_poly.entity_id
_entity_poly.type
_entity_poly.pdbx_seq_one_letter_code
_entity_poly.pdbx_strand_id
1 'polypeptide(L)' 'MESKKIAEIMVNIVNTTPTPIEQYLEDYNYCPLCGDELLYTHVTHFGHSLVKEEAHCESCKIKVKNNDHKLQ' A
#
# COMPACT_ATOMS: atom_id res chain seq x y z
N MET A 1 29.27 38.16 -20.71
CA MET A 1 28.16 37.52 -19.99
C MET A 1 28.62 36.13 -19.58
N GLU A 2 29.01 35.96 -18.32
CA GLU A 2 29.47 34.66 -17.79
C GLU A 2 28.26 33.86 -17.30
N SER A 3 28.05 32.70 -17.90
CA SER A 3 27.01 31.74 -17.48
C SER A 3 27.44 31.10 -16.15
N LYS A 4 26.78 31.50 -15.06
CA LYS A 4 26.91 30.81 -13.76
C LYS A 4 26.29 29.42 -13.87
N LYS A 5 27.12 28.37 -13.77
CA LYS A 5 26.63 27.00 -13.60
C LYS A 5 25.88 26.90 -12.28
N ILE A 6 24.59 26.60 -12.34
CA ILE A 6 23.75 26.35 -11.16
C ILE A 6 23.84 24.84 -10.90
N ALA A 7 24.46 24.48 -9.78
CA ALA A 7 24.63 23.17 -9.14
C ALA A 7 24.31 21.91 -9.97
N GLU A 8 25.32 21.05 -10.15
CA GLU A 8 25.14 19.67 -10.61
C GLU A 8 24.47 18.84 -9.52
N ILE A 9 23.26 18.35 -9.80
CA ILE A 9 22.56 17.39 -8.94
C ILE A 9 23.02 15.99 -9.35
N MET A 10 23.86 15.36 -8.51
CA MET A 10 24.19 13.95 -8.64
C MET A 10 23.03 13.10 -8.10
N VAL A 11 22.12 12.70 -8.99
CA VAL A 11 21.08 11.73 -8.65
C VAL A 11 21.70 10.33 -8.70
N ASN A 12 21.97 9.75 -7.52
CA ASN A 12 22.32 8.34 -7.42
C ASN A 12 21.03 7.53 -7.58
N ILE A 13 20.67 7.21 -8.82
CA ILE A 13 19.53 6.33 -9.11
C ILE A 13 19.97 4.90 -8.77
N VAL A 14 19.68 4.49 -7.54
CA VAL A 14 19.83 3.09 -7.12
C VAL A 14 18.66 2.32 -7.73
N ASN A 15 18.92 1.62 -8.83
CA ASN A 15 17.98 0.65 -9.40
C ASN A 15 18.03 -0.63 -8.56
N THR A 16 17.47 -0.59 -7.35
CA THR A 16 17.22 -1.78 -6.55
C THR A 16 16.03 -2.52 -7.15
N THR A 17 16.31 -3.64 -7.82
CA THR A 17 15.25 -4.60 -8.19
C THR A 17 14.58 -5.07 -6.90
N PRO A 18 13.25 -4.97 -6.78
CA PRO A 18 12.56 -5.43 -5.59
C PRO A 18 12.76 -6.94 -5.43
N THR A 19 12.98 -7.35 -4.19
CA THR A 19 13.06 -8.77 -3.82
C THR A 19 11.70 -9.43 -4.04
N PRO A 20 11.64 -10.77 -4.17
CA PRO A 20 10.38 -11.49 -4.31
C PRO A 20 9.39 -11.21 -3.15
N ILE A 21 9.90 -10.94 -1.95
CA ILE A 21 9.06 -10.60 -0.79
C ILE A 21 8.45 -9.21 -0.95
N GLU A 22 9.23 -8.23 -1.40
CA GLU A 22 8.74 -6.87 -1.65
C GLU A 22 7.69 -6.86 -2.76
N GLN A 23 7.91 -7.60 -3.85
CA GLN A 23 6.92 -7.76 -4.92
C GLN A 23 5.63 -8.40 -4.40
N TYR A 24 5.74 -9.48 -3.61
CA TYR A 24 4.57 -10.11 -3.02
C TYR A 24 3.78 -9.17 -2.10
N LEU A 25 4.48 -8.36 -1.29
CA LEU A 25 3.84 -7.36 -0.43
C LEU A 25 3.19 -6.23 -1.23
N GLU A 26 3.80 -5.84 -2.35
CA GLU A 26 3.25 -4.84 -3.26
C GLU A 26 1.97 -5.35 -3.94
N ASP A 27 2.00 -6.57 -4.50
CA ASP A 27 0.83 -7.25 -5.08
C ASP A 27 -0.32 -7.38 -4.06
N TYR A 28 0.02 -7.52 -2.77
CA TYR A 28 -0.96 -7.61 -1.70
C TYR A 28 -1.84 -6.36 -1.59
N ASN A 29 -1.42 -5.21 -2.13
CA ASN A 29 -2.16 -3.95 -2.12
C ASN A 29 -3.07 -3.75 -3.34
N TYR A 30 -3.05 -4.66 -4.30
CA TYR A 30 -3.85 -4.53 -5.52
C TYR A 30 -4.93 -5.62 -5.62
N CYS A 31 -6.00 -5.28 -6.33
CA CYS A 31 -7.13 -6.16 -6.55
C CYS A 31 -6.71 -7.34 -7.45
N PRO A 32 -6.94 -8.60 -7.04
CA PRO A 32 -6.52 -9.76 -7.83
C PRO A 32 -7.34 -9.95 -9.12
N LEU A 33 -8.41 -9.16 -9.32
CA LEU A 33 -9.26 -9.23 -10.50
C LEU A 33 -8.95 -8.14 -11.53
N CYS A 34 -8.88 -6.88 -11.09
CA CYS A 34 -8.68 -5.74 -12.00
C CYS A 34 -7.32 -5.07 -11.87
N GLY A 35 -6.53 -5.39 -10.85
CA GLY A 35 -5.23 -4.76 -10.60
C GLY A 35 -5.31 -3.36 -9.98
N ASP A 36 -6.50 -2.83 -9.68
CA ASP A 36 -6.62 -1.54 -9.00
C ASP A 36 -6.21 -1.61 -7.54
N GLU A 37 -5.69 -0.51 -7.00
CA GLU A 37 -5.31 -0.41 -5.60
C GLU A 37 -6.51 -0.67 -4.67
N LEU A 38 -6.28 -1.47 -3.64
CA LEU A 38 -7.28 -1.79 -2.63
C LEU A 38 -7.35 -0.66 -1.60
N LEU A 39 -8.57 -0.29 -1.22
CA LEU A 39 -8.81 0.64 -0.13
C LEU A 39 -8.93 -0.13 1.19
N TYR A 40 -8.08 0.23 2.14
CA TYR A 40 -8.04 -0.39 3.46
C TYR A 40 -8.81 0.45 4.48
N THR A 41 -9.64 -0.22 5.26
CA THR A 41 -10.42 0.36 6.35
C THR A 41 -10.13 -0.39 7.64
N HIS A 42 -9.87 0.35 8.70
CA HIS A 42 -9.63 -0.19 10.03
C HIS A 42 -10.62 0.47 11.00
N VAL A 43 -11.46 -0.34 11.64
CA VAL A 43 -12.49 0.13 12.56
C VAL A 43 -12.31 -0.52 13.92
N THR A 44 -12.10 0.31 14.94
CA THR A 44 -11.97 -0.14 16.32
C THR A 44 -13.30 -0.02 17.06
N HIS A 45 -13.87 -1.16 17.46
CA HIS A 45 -15.05 -1.28 18.29
C HIS A 45 -14.66 -1.49 19.76
N PHE A 46 -14.38 -0.40 20.48
CA PHE A 46 -13.95 -0.44 21.88
C PHE A 46 -14.96 -1.12 22.82
N GLY A 47 -16.26 -0.95 22.58
CA GLY A 47 -17.29 -1.59 23.41
C GLY A 47 -17.27 -3.12 23.33
N HIS A 48 -16.75 -3.67 22.24
CA HIS A 48 -16.66 -5.12 22.02
C HIS A 48 -15.22 -5.63 22.09
N SER A 49 -14.27 -4.76 22.44
CA SER A 49 -12.83 -5.04 22.38
C SER A 49 -12.45 -5.72 21.05
N LEU A 50 -12.93 -5.19 19.93
CA LEU A 50 -12.73 -5.75 18.60
C LEU A 50 -12.16 -4.70 17.65
N VAL A 51 -11.22 -5.11 16.82
CA VAL A 51 -10.67 -4.37 15.69
C VAL A 51 -11.05 -5.12 14.44
N LYS A 52 -11.59 -4.40 13.46
CA LYS A 52 -11.95 -4.95 12.15
C LYS A 52 -11.09 -4.29 11.08
N GLU A 53 -10.43 -5.12 10.29
CA GLU A 53 -9.64 -4.72 9.13
C GLU A 53 -10.30 -5.25 7.86
N GLU A 54 -10.60 -4.35 6.92
CA GLU A 54 -11.21 -4.70 5.65
C GLU A 54 -10.49 -4.02 4.48
N ALA A 55 -10.19 -4.79 3.44
CA ALA A 55 -9.66 -4.27 2.17
C ALA A 55 -10.69 -4.51 1.05
N HIS A 56 -11.05 -3.45 0.32
CA HIS A 56 -12.04 -3.51 -0.75
C HIS A 56 -11.57 -2.82 -2.02
N CYS A 57 -12.03 -3.32 -3.17
CA CYS A 57 -11.75 -2.73 -4.46
C CYS A 57 -12.90 -1.80 -4.86
N GLU A 58 -12.61 -0.53 -5.11
CA GLU A 58 -13.63 0.44 -5.53
C GLU A 58 -14.13 0.23 -6.96
N SER A 59 -13.37 -0.47 -7.81
CA SER A 59 -13.79 -0.75 -9.19
C SER A 59 -14.64 -2.02 -9.28
N CYS A 60 -14.16 -3.13 -8.72
CA CYS A 60 -14.86 -4.42 -8.74
C CYS A 60 -15.93 -4.55 -7.65
N LYS A 61 -15.93 -3.67 -6.65
CA LYS A 61 -16.79 -3.71 -5.45
C LYS A 61 -16.69 -5.01 -4.64
N ILE A 62 -15.60 -5.75 -4.79
CA ILE A 62 -15.30 -6.94 -4.00
C ILE A 62 -14.54 -6.59 -2.73
N LYS A 63 -14.69 -7.43 -1.72
CA LYS A 63 -13.92 -7.39 -0.47
C LYS A 63 -12.93 -8.54 -0.50
N VAL A 64 -11.65 -8.23 -0.35
CA VAL A 64 -10.56 -9.21 -0.50
C VAL A 64 -10.05 -9.67 0.86
N LYS A 65 -10.09 -8.80 1.88
CA LYS A 65 -9.65 -9.09 3.24
C LYS A 65 -10.69 -8.61 4.22
N ASN A 66 -10.98 -9.43 5.22
CA ASN A 66 -11.93 -9.11 6.28
C ASN A 66 -11.51 -9.88 7.53
N ASN A 67 -10.68 -9.24 8.35
CA ASN A 67 -10.12 -9.83 9.56
C ASN A 67 -10.69 -9.12 10.78
N ASP A 68 -11.06 -9.92 11.78
CA ASP A 68 -11.48 -9.43 13.08
C ASP A 68 -10.44 -9.84 14.13
N HIS A 69 -9.89 -8.87 14.85
CA HIS A 69 -8.91 -9.04 15.91
C HIS A 69 -9.52 -8.63 17.25
N LYS A 70 -9.29 -9.42 18.29
CA LYS A 70 -9.65 -9.00 19.66
C LYS A 70 -8.57 -8.07 20.21
N LEU A 71 -8.99 -7.03 20.91
CA LEU A 71 -8.12 -6.10 21.65
C LEU A 71 -7.73 -6.74 23.00
N GLN A 72 -6.97 -7.84 23.01
CA GLN A 72 -6.32 -8.41 24.22
C GLN A 72 -5.12 -9.28 23.87
#